data_AF-A0A7Y3K7P2-F1
#
_entry.id   AF-A0A7Y3K7P2-F1
#
_cell.length_a   1.000
_cell.length_b   1.000
_cell.length_c   1.000
_cell.angle_alpha   90.00
_cell.angle_beta   90.00
_cell.angle_gamma   90.00
#
_symmetry.space_group_name_H-M   'P 1'
#
loop_
_entity.id
_entity.type
_entity.pdbx_description
1 polymer ?
#
loop_
_entity_poly.entity_id
_entity_poly.type
_entity_poly.pdbx_seq_one_letter_code
_entity_poly.pdbx_strand_id
1 'polypeptide(L)' 'MIRKAFVMSVYAGQEDQYRRRHNPVWQELLDTLKAHGVHNYSIFLHPETRQL' A
#
# COMPACT_ATOMS: atom_id res chain seq x y z
N MET A 1 7.28 19.48 0.55
CA MET A 1 7.20 18.06 0.13
C MET A 1 6.01 17.90 -0.79
N ILE A 2 6.17 17.25 -1.94
CA ILE A 2 5.08 16.99 -2.88
C ILE A 2 4.32 15.76 -2.41
N ARG A 3 3.00 15.89 -2.19
CA ARG A 3 2.14 14.73 -1.92
C ARG A 3 1.80 14.04 -3.24
N LYS A 4 1.90 12.72 -3.24
CA LYS A 4 1.54 11.88 -4.39
C LYS A 4 0.42 10.92 -3.96
N ALA A 5 -0.56 10.73 -4.83
CA ALA A 5 -1.61 9.75 -4.70
C ALA A 5 -1.79 9.05 -6.05
N PHE A 6 -2.15 7.78 -6.00
CA PHE A 6 -2.45 6.95 -7.16
C PHE A 6 -3.46 5.89 -6.74
N VAL A 7 -4.17 5.33 -7.71
CA VAL A 7 -5.19 4.30 -7.47
C VAL A 7 -4.70 2.99 -8.04
N MET A 8 -4.85 1.92 -7.27
CA MET A 8 -4.63 0.54 -7.72
C MET A 8 -5.92 -0.27 -7.62
N SER A 9 -5.87 -1.56 -7.96
CA SER A 9 -6.98 -2.48 -7.77
C SER A 9 -6.50 -3.79 -7.17
N VAL A 10 -7.31 -4.37 -6.31
CA VAL A 10 -7.10 -5.71 -5.76
C VAL A 10 -8.08 -6.70 -6.39
N TYR A 11 -7.63 -7.93 -6.58
CA TYR A 11 -8.50 -8.99 -7.09
C TYR A 11 -9.60 -9.31 -6.08
N ALA A 12 -10.77 -9.69 -6.60
CA ALA A 12 -11.92 -10.10 -5.79
C ALA A 12 -11.54 -11.19 -4.78
N GLY A 13 -11.84 -10.97 -3.50
CA GLY A 13 -11.57 -11.94 -2.43
C GLY A 13 -10.11 -12.00 -1.99
N GLN A 14 -9.24 -11.12 -2.49
CA GLN A 14 -7.83 -11.03 -2.09
C GLN A 14 -7.53 -9.86 -1.15
N GLU A 15 -8.55 -9.12 -0.70
CA GLU A 15 -8.44 -7.94 0.16
C GLU A 15 -7.74 -8.28 1.49
N ASP A 16 -8.16 -9.37 2.14
CA ASP A 16 -7.57 -9.84 3.40
C ASP A 16 -6.13 -10.35 3.20
N GLN A 17 -5.88 -11.05 2.10
CA GLN A 17 -4.53 -11.51 1.77
C GLN A 17 -3.61 -10.32 1.51
N TYR A 18 -4.10 -9.29 0.81
CA TYR A 18 -3.37 -8.06 0.57
C TYR A 18 -2.99 -7.40 1.90
N ARG A 19 -3.94 -7.22 2.82
CA ARG A 19 -3.66 -6.67 4.16
C ARG A 19 -2.61 -7.48 4.91
N ARG A 20 -2.70 -8.82 4.91
CA ARG A 20 -1.73 -9.70 5.59
C ARG A 20 -0.32 -9.56 5.02
N ARG A 21 -0.17 -9.42 3.70
CA ARG A 21 1.13 -9.21 3.05
C ARG A 21 1.76 -7.84 3.32
N HIS A 22 0.93 -6.85 3.65
CA HIS A 22 1.38 -5.48 3.94
C HIS A 22 1.50 -5.20 5.44
N ASN A 23 1.19 -6.18 6.31
CA ASN A 23 1.24 -6.00 7.76
C ASN A 23 1.67 -7.29 8.50
N PRO A 24 2.96 -7.43 8.86
CA PRO A 24 4.06 -6.52 8.53
C PRO A 24 4.55 -6.71 7.10
N VAL A 25 5.06 -5.63 6.49
CA VAL A 25 5.81 -5.69 5.24
C VAL A 25 7.30 -5.93 5.53
N TRP A 26 8.06 -6.41 4.55
CA TRP A 26 9.50 -6.64 4.68
C TRP A 26 10.26 -5.35 5.05
N GLN A 27 11.21 -5.48 5.97
CA GLN A 27 11.97 -4.34 6.50
C GLN A 27 12.82 -3.67 5.40
N GLU A 28 13.40 -4.47 4.51
CA GLU A 28 14.24 -4.01 3.41
C GLU A 28 13.44 -3.13 2.43
N LEU A 29 12.15 -3.42 2.23
CA LEU A 29 11.26 -2.60 1.42
C LEU A 29 10.97 -1.26 2.10
N LEU A 30 10.74 -1.25 3.41
CA LEU A 30 10.55 -0.01 4.18
C LEU A 30 11.80 0.88 4.10
N ASP A 31 12.98 0.27 4.23
CA ASP A 31 14.26 0.99 4.19
C ASP A 31 14.52 1.56 2.80
N THR A 32 14.25 0.77 1.74
CA THR A 32 14.35 1.23 0.35
C THR A 32 13.42 2.42 0.10
N LEU A 33 12.15 2.33 0.52
CA LEU A 33 11.19 3.43 0.35
C LEU A 33 11.66 4.71 1.06
N LYS A 34 12.14 4.61 2.30
CA LYS A 34 12.68 5.75 3.06
C LYS A 34 13.92 6.34 2.41
N ALA A 35 14.86 5.52 1.94
CA ALA A 35 16.07 5.96 1.26
C ALA A 35 15.77 6.75 -0.03
N HIS A 36 14.65 6.43 -0.69
CA HIS A 36 14.14 7.16 -1.86
C HIS A 36 13.18 8.31 -1.52
N GLY A 37 13.09 8.71 -0.25
CA GLY A 37 12.34 9.89 0.20
C GLY A 37 10.83 9.68 0.35
N VAL A 38 10.36 8.42 0.38
CA VAL A 38 8.96 8.12 0.68
C VAL A 38 8.74 8.24 2.19
N HIS A 39 7.77 9.08 2.55
CA HIS A 39 7.34 9.30 3.92
C HIS A 39 5.82 9.28 3.98
N ASN A 40 5.25 8.86 5.12
CA ASN A 40 3.80 8.82 5.36
C ASN A 40 3.02 8.07 4.27
N TYR A 41 3.47 6.87 3.88
CA TYR A 41 2.79 6.04 2.90
C TYR A 41 1.66 5.23 3.55
N SER A 42 0.45 5.35 3.01
CA SER A 42 -0.75 4.63 3.46
C SER A 42 -1.53 4.14 2.24
N ILE A 43 -2.23 3.02 2.39
CA ILE A 43 -3.07 2.40 1.36
C ILE A 43 -4.45 2.17 1.96
N PHE A 44 -5.51 2.50 1.24
CA PHE A 44 -6.89 2.46 1.75
C PHE A 44 -7.77 1.64 0.82
N LEU A 45 -8.49 0.65 1.36
CA LEU A 45 -9.45 -0.12 0.57
C LEU A 45 -10.76 0.65 0.40
N HIS A 46 -11.22 0.79 -0.83
CA HIS A 46 -12.60 1.16 -1.18
C HIS A 46 -13.40 -0.12 -1.52
N PRO A 47 -14.21 -0.68 -0.59
CA PRO A 47 -14.75 -2.03 -0.73
C PRO A 47 -15.71 -2.20 -1.91
N GLU A 48 -16.45 -1.16 -2.29
CA GLU A 48 -17.44 -1.22 -3.38
C GLU A 48 -16.80 -1.42 -4.75
N THR A 49 -15.58 -0.89 -4.94
CA THR A 49 -14.88 -0.91 -6.23
C THR A 49 -13.60 -1.73 -6.20
N ARG A 50 -13.15 -2.16 -5.02
CA ARG A 50 -11.85 -2.83 -4.78
C ARG A 50 -10.66 -1.98 -5.24
N GLN A 51 -10.82 -0.66 -5.16
CA GLN A 51 -9.72 0.26 -5.36
C GLN A 51 -8.89 0.38 -4.07
N LEU A 52 -7.59 0.57 -4.25
CA LEU A 52 -6.60 0.77 -3.20
C LEU A 52 -5.91 2.13 -3.34
#